data_AF-A0A379XW41-F1
#
_entry.id   AF-A0A379XW41-F1
#
_cell.length_a   1.000
_cell.length_b   1.000
_cell.length_c   1.000
_cell.angle_alpha   90.00
_cell.angle_beta   90.00
_cell.angle_gamma   90.00
#
_symmetry.space_group_name_H-M   'P 1'
#
loop_
_entity.id
_entity.type
_entity.pdbx_description
1 polymer ?
#
loop_
_entity_poly.entity_id
_entity_poly.type
_entity_poly.pdbx_seq_one_letter_code
_entity_poly.pdbx_strand_id
1 'polypeptide(L)'
;MRQYTINNEFIYNESLREIISLRDKKVLKVTLMRARCLSYLFENAYRELITREMISRAVWGERSQFVSDANLTQLLYLLRRDLHVLAQT
;
A
#
# COMPACT_ATOMS: atom_id res chain seq x y z
N MET A 1 -4.91 16.58 1.86
CA MET A 1 -4.00 15.73 1.05
C MET A 1 -3.04 15.05 2.01
N ARG A 2 -3.16 13.73 2.20
CA ARG A 2 -2.22 13.00 3.07
C ARG A 2 -1.06 12.49 2.23
N GLN A 3 0.14 12.75 2.71
CA GLN A 3 1.37 12.21 2.16
C GLN A 3 2.08 11.47 3.30
N TYR A 4 2.65 10.32 2.98
CA TYR A 4 3.31 9.47 3.95
C TYR A 4 4.74 9.19 3.49
N THR A 5 5.66 9.21 4.44
CA THR A 5 7.07 8.88 4.17
C THR A 5 7.29 7.38 4.37
N ILE A 6 7.97 6.74 3.41
CA ILE A 6 8.36 5.33 3.50
C ILE A 6 9.87 5.26 3.59
N ASN A 7 10.39 4.78 4.72
CA ASN A 7 11.82 4.60 4.99
C ASN A 7 12.69 5.85 4.73
N ASN A 8 12.11 7.07 4.76
CA ASN A 8 12.77 8.33 4.35
C ASN A 8 13.33 8.34 2.92
N GLU A 9 12.90 7.39 2.09
CA GLU A 9 13.36 7.21 0.71
C GLU A 9 12.26 7.47 -0.31
N PHE A 10 11.00 7.30 0.09
CA PHE A 10 9.84 7.47 -0.78
C PHE A 10 8.78 8.35 -0.13
N ILE A 11 8.03 9.07 -0.95
CA ILE A 11 6.79 9.75 -0.57
C ILE A 11 5.63 9.02 -1.24
N TYR A 12 4.69 8.52 -0.44
CA TYR A 12 3.39 8.07 -0.93
C TYR A 12 2.39 9.22 -0.89
N ASN A 13 1.88 9.61 -2.06
CA ASN A 13 0.77 10.55 -2.20
C ASN A 13 -0.54 9.78 -2.38
N GLU A 14 -1.38 9.81 -1.36
CA GLU A 14 -2.65 9.06 -1.34
C GLU A 14 -3.63 9.54 -2.41
N SER A 15 -3.76 10.87 -2.57
CA SER A 15 -4.72 11.47 -3.51
C SER A 15 -4.38 11.13 -4.96
N LEU A 16 -3.08 11.11 -5.30
CA LEU A 16 -2.61 10.77 -6.64
C LEU A 16 -2.41 9.27 -6.86
N ARG A 17 -2.38 8.47 -5.78
CA ARG A 17 -2.01 7.04 -5.78
C ARG A 17 -0.63 6.83 -6.41
N GLU A 18 0.33 7.62 -5.94
CA GLU A 18 1.69 7.63 -6.46
C GLU A 18 2.70 7.43 -5.34
N ILE A 19 3.72 6.62 -5.63
CA ILE A 19 4.92 6.49 -4.79
C ILE A 19 6.06 7.15 -5.54
N ILE A 20 6.67 8.15 -4.91
CA ILE A 20 7.70 8.99 -5.51
C ILE A 20 9.01 8.69 -4.80
N SER A 21 10.04 8.29 -5.56
CA SER A 21 11.40 8.15 -5.06
C SER A 21 12.01 9.52 -4.78
N LEU A 22 12.58 9.69 -3.59
CA LEU A 22 13.28 10.92 -3.23
C LEU A 22 14.65 11.04 -3.90
N ARG A 23 15.27 9.91 -4.28
CA ARG A 23 16.62 9.84 -4.87
C ARG A 23 16.65 10.38 -6.30
N ASP A 24 15.78 9.87 -7.15
CA ASP A 24 15.81 10.08 -8.61
C ASP A 24 14.49 10.64 -9.18
N LYS A 25 13.52 10.93 -8.30
CA LYS A 25 12.19 11.47 -8.64
C LYS A 25 11.34 10.56 -9.52
N LYS A 26 11.67 9.27 -9.63
CA LYS A 26 10.79 8.31 -10.31
C LYS A 26 9.45 8.20 -9.60
N VAL A 27 8.40 8.08 -10.39
CA VAL A 27 7.01 8.00 -9.93
C VAL A 27 6.42 6.66 -10.33
N LEU A 28 5.92 5.91 -9.34
CA LEU A 28 5.13 4.70 -9.57
C LEU A 28 3.67 4.97 -9.24
N LYS A 29 2.79 4.79 -10.23
CA LYS A 29 1.35 4.76 -10.00
C LYS A 29 0.92 3.41 -9.46
N VAL A 30 0.20 3.41 -8.35
CA VAL A 30 -0.36 2.19 -7.76
C VAL A 30 -1.85 2.05 -8.07
N THR A 31 -2.33 0.81 -8.12
CA THR A 31 -3.76 0.54 -8.34
C THR A 31 -4.59 0.98 -7.14
N LEU A 32 -5.90 1.16 -7.32
CA LEU A 32 -6.80 1.54 -6.24
C LEU A 32 -6.72 0.58 -5.03
N MET A 33 -6.64 -0.73 -5.27
CA MET A 33 -6.55 -1.72 -4.19
C MET A 33 -5.25 -1.60 -3.41
N ARG A 34 -4.13 -1.37 -4.12
CA ARG A 34 -2.81 -1.15 -3.50
C ARG A 34 -2.78 0.15 -2.70
N ALA A 35 -3.37 1.21 -3.24
CA ALA A 35 -3.53 2.49 -2.53
C ALA A 35 -4.34 2.33 -1.24
N ARG A 36 -5.52 1.69 -1.30
CA ARG A 36 -6.34 1.42 -0.10
C ARG A 36 -5.58 0.63 0.96
N CYS A 37 -4.83 -0.38 0.53
CA CYS A 37 -3.99 -1.18 1.43
C CYS A 37 -2.90 -0.32 2.09
N LEU A 38 -2.16 0.48 1.32
CA LEU A 38 -1.15 1.39 1.85
C LEU A 38 -1.73 2.42 2.82
N SER A 39 -2.81 3.11 2.43
CA SER A 39 -3.50 4.07 3.31
C SER A 39 -3.88 3.42 4.63
N TYR A 40 -4.49 2.23 4.57
CA TYR A 40 -4.90 1.52 5.78
C TYR A 40 -3.71 1.17 6.68
N LEU A 41 -2.60 0.70 6.10
CA LEU A 41 -1.39 0.37 6.86
C LEU A 41 -0.79 1.61 7.53
N PHE A 42 -0.73 2.75 6.83
CA PHE A 42 -0.24 4.00 7.44
C PHE A 42 -1.15 4.53 8.55
N GLU A 43 -2.46 4.54 8.31
CA GLU A 43 -3.44 4.99 9.28
C GLU A 43 -3.51 4.12 10.54
N ASN A 44 -3.04 2.88 10.45
CA ASN A 44 -3.06 1.92 11.55
C ASN A 44 -1.66 1.49 12.00
N ALA A 45 -0.61 2.22 11.62
CA ALA A 45 0.79 1.89 11.95
C ALA A 45 1.08 1.91 13.46
N TYR A 46 0.25 2.62 14.25
CA TYR A 46 0.34 2.66 15.71
C TYR A 46 -0.28 1.42 16.40
N ARG A 47 -1.00 0.56 15.66
CA ARG A 47 -1.62 -0.63 16.24
C ARG A 47 -0.56 -1.71 16.46
N GLU A 48 -0.68 -2.41 17.59
CA GLU A 48 0.16 -3.57 17.90
C GLU A 48 -0.09 -4.74 16.95
N LEU A 49 -1.34 -4.91 16.49
CA LEU A 49 -1.76 -5.98 15.60
C LEU A 49 -2.67 -5.47 14.48
N ILE A 50 -2.37 -5.87 13.25
CA ILE A 50 -3.22 -5.70 12.08
C ILE A 50 -3.52 -7.10 11.54
N THR A 51 -4.79 -7.51 11.57
CA THR A 51 -5.20 -8.82 11.06
C THR A 51 -5.47 -8.80 9.55
N ARG A 52 -5.61 -9.99 8.95
CA ARG A 52 -5.94 -10.12 7.52
C ARG A 52 -7.32 -9.57 7.21
N GLU A 53 -8.29 -9.86 8.06
CA GLU A 53 -9.68 -9.45 7.92
C GLU A 53 -9.79 -7.92 7.92
N MET A 54 -9.02 -7.26 8.80
CA MET A 54 -8.91 -5.81 8.87
C MET A 54 -8.46 -5.21 7.53
N ILE A 55 -7.37 -5.74 6.96
CA ILE A 55 -6.85 -5.26 5.66
C ILE A 55 -7.84 -5.61 4.54
N SER A 56 -8.36 -6.83 4.51
CA SER A 56 -9.31 -7.28 3.50
C SER A 56 -10.57 -6.40 3.48
N ARG A 57 -11.09 -6.07 4.65
CA ARG A 57 -12.24 -5.17 4.79
C ARG A 57 -11.91 -3.76 4.30
N ALA A 58 -10.74 -3.22 4.62
CA ALA A 58 -10.32 -1.90 4.17
C ALA A 58 -10.14 -1.82 2.64
N VAL A 59 -9.60 -2.87 2.02
CA VAL A 59 -9.33 -2.90 0.58
C VAL A 59 -10.61 -3.14 -0.22
N TRP A 60 -11.41 -4.14 0.15
CA TRP A 60 -12.55 -4.62 -0.64
C TRP A 60 -13.94 -4.27 -0.08
N GLY A 61 -14.03 -3.72 1.12
CA GLY A 61 -15.31 -3.37 1.76
C GLY A 61 -16.21 -4.59 1.95
N GLU A 62 -17.49 -4.48 1.62
CA GLU A 62 -18.45 -5.60 1.64
C GLU A 62 -18.03 -6.79 0.79
N ARG A 63 -17.25 -6.55 -0.27
CA ARG A 63 -16.79 -7.64 -1.14
C ARG A 63 -15.72 -8.51 -0.49
N SER A 64 -15.16 -8.10 0.65
CA SER A 64 -14.13 -8.88 1.37
C SER A 64 -14.59 -10.30 1.73
N GLN A 65 -15.89 -10.53 1.94
CA GLN A 65 -16.44 -11.87 2.18
C GLN A 65 -16.27 -12.86 1.02
N PHE A 66 -16.02 -12.34 -0.19
CA PHE A 66 -15.80 -13.14 -1.41
C PHE A 66 -14.33 -13.19 -1.82
N VAL A 67 -13.43 -12.58 -1.04
CA VAL A 67 -12.01 -12.48 -1.34
C VAL A 67 -11.26 -13.50 -0.51
N SER A 68 -10.44 -14.31 -1.17
CA SER A 68 -9.63 -15.33 -0.51
C SER A 68 -8.33 -14.75 0.07
N ASP A 69 -7.75 -15.49 1.02
CA ASP A 69 -6.40 -15.22 1.55
C ASP A 69 -5.33 -15.10 0.46
N ALA A 70 -5.48 -15.85 -0.64
CA ALA A 70 -4.56 -15.78 -1.77
C ALA A 70 -4.59 -14.41 -2.45
N ASN A 71 -5.75 -13.76 -2.52
CA ASN A 71 -5.88 -12.42 -3.09
C ASN A 71 -5.17 -11.37 -2.22
N LEU A 72 -5.33 -11.45 -0.89
CA LEU A 72 -4.63 -10.56 0.03
C LEU A 72 -3.11 -10.78 -0.02
N THR A 73 -2.69 -12.05 -0.02
CA THR A 73 -1.28 -12.41 -0.15
C THR A 73 -0.67 -11.84 -1.44
N GLN A 74 -1.37 -12.00 -2.57
CA GLN A 74 -0.92 -11.47 -3.86
C GLN A 74 -0.87 -9.94 -3.86
N LEU A 75 -1.83 -9.26 -3.23
CA LEU A 75 -1.84 -7.80 -3.10
C LEU A 75 -0.60 -7.31 -2.35
N LEU A 76 -0.31 -7.91 -1.19
CA LEU A 76 0.85 -7.56 -0.36
C LEU A 76 2.17 -7.88 -1.07
N TYR A 77 2.25 -9.02 -1.76
CA TYR A 77 3.41 -9.38 -2.56
C TYR A 77 3.69 -8.33 -3.65
N LEU A 78 2.66 -7.94 -4.40
CA LEU A 78 2.81 -6.96 -5.47
C LEU A 78 3.21 -5.58 -4.93
N LEU A 79 2.67 -5.15 -3.79
CA LEU A 79 3.10 -3.91 -3.11
C LEU A 79 4.57 -3.96 -2.72
N ARG A 80 5.02 -5.07 -2.11
CA ARG A 80 6.42 -5.25 -1.73
C ARG A 80 7.33 -5.24 -2.97
N ARG A 81 6.91 -5.92 -4.05
CA ARG A 81 7.65 -5.96 -5.31
C ARG A 81 7.79 -4.58 -5.94
N ASP A 82 6.69 -3.83 -5.99
CA ASP A 82 6.65 -2.46 -6.51
C ASP A 82 7.67 -1.54 -5.81
N LEU A 83 7.68 -1.58 -4.46
CA LEU A 83 8.63 -0.81 -3.65
C LEU A 83 10.08 -1.29 -3.86
N HIS A 84 10.29 -2.60 -4.00
CA HIS A 84 11.62 -3.16 -4.23
C HIS A 84 12.21 -2.74 -5.58
N VAL A 85 11.40 -2.77 -6.65
CA VAL A 85 11.80 -2.31 -7.98
C VAL A 85 12.16 -0.83 -7.96
N LEU A 86 11.37 0.00 -7.27
CA LEU A 86 11.66 1.42 -7.07
C LEU A 86 12.98 1.66 -6.33
N ALA A 87 13.32 0.82 -5.34
CA ALA A 87 14.52 0.99 -4.53
C ALA A 87 15.83 0.57 -5.24
N GLN A 88 15.75 -0.26 -6.28
CA GLN A 88 16.91 -0.76 -7.02
C GLN A 88 17.38 0.13 -8.16
N THR A 89 16.68 1.22 -8.43
CA THR A 89 16.94 2.11 -9.56
C THR A 89 17.32 3.51 -9.12
#